data_AF-A0A382TJP3-F1
#
_entry.id   AF-A0A382TJP3-F1
#
_cell.length_a   1.000
_cell.length_b   1.000
_cell.length_c   1.000
_cell.angle_alpha   90.00
_cell.angle_beta   90.00
_cell.angle_gamma   90.00
#
_symmetry.space_group_name_H-M   'P 1'
#
loop_
_entity.id
_entity.type
_entity.pdbx_description
1 polymer ?
#
loop_
_entity_poly.entity_id
_entity_poly.type
_entity_poly.pdbx_seq_one_letter_code
_entity_poly.pdbx_strand_id
1 'polypeptide(L)'
;VERHEGSETILDLNFFIKWKKKYDFIIDAGTSEHCFNLGQVFDNIRRGVKSNGGIIMHVNPLNWLNHGFWNINPTAYFDFYNANGFEIIKSIGMNRDSSNPKFFYYSDNNKYRRFNFKEGEVLNLIVAKSISNTSAKTIWPVQYKYKTIIKQK
;
A
#
# COMPACT_ATOMS: atom_id res chain seq x y z
N VAL A 1 -27.37 6.55 1.60
CA VAL A 1 -27.07 7.45 0.47
C VAL A 1 -25.97 8.38 0.94
N GLU A 2 -24.71 8.10 0.60
CA GLU A 2 -23.62 8.99 0.98
C GLU A 2 -23.78 10.33 0.27
N ARG A 3 -23.75 11.41 1.04
CA ARG A 3 -23.78 12.78 0.53
C ARG A 3 -22.33 13.18 0.24
N HIS A 4 -22.06 13.52 -1.02
CA HIS A 4 -20.83 14.17 -1.45
C HIS A 4 -21.04 15.69 -1.35
N GLU A 5 -20.14 16.40 -0.67
CA GLU A 5 -20.29 17.83 -0.34
C GLU A 5 -19.71 18.77 -1.41
N GLY A 6 -19.42 18.26 -2.61
CA GLY A 6 -19.39 19.08 -3.84
C GLY A 6 -18.02 19.43 -4.40
N SER A 7 -16.96 18.71 -4.01
CA SER A 7 -15.62 18.86 -4.61
C SER A 7 -14.88 17.54 -4.88
N GLU A 8 -15.53 16.42 -4.61
CA GLU A 8 -14.98 15.08 -4.76
C GLU A 8 -14.86 14.69 -6.23
N THR A 9 -13.79 13.95 -6.56
CA THR A 9 -13.69 13.25 -7.84
C THR A 9 -13.87 11.77 -7.56
N ILE A 10 -14.97 11.19 -8.04
CA ILE A 10 -15.25 9.77 -7.93
C ILE A 10 -14.55 9.04 -9.07
N LEU A 11 -13.76 8.02 -8.73
CA LEU A 11 -12.94 7.26 -9.66
C LEU A 11 -13.06 5.77 -9.34
N ASP A 12 -13.14 4.94 -10.38
CA ASP A 12 -13.00 3.49 -10.25
C ASP A 12 -11.52 3.10 -10.36
N LEU A 13 -10.91 2.69 -9.24
CA LEU A 13 -9.49 2.36 -9.17
C LEU A 13 -9.14 1.00 -9.79
N ASN A 14 -10.13 0.19 -10.21
CA ASN A 14 -9.88 -1.03 -10.97
C ASN A 14 -9.35 -0.74 -12.38
N PHE A 15 -9.54 0.49 -12.88
CA PHE A 15 -9.10 0.93 -14.19
C PHE A 15 -8.00 1.98 -14.11
N PHE A 16 -7.30 2.18 -15.22
CA PHE A 16 -6.25 3.19 -15.32
C PHE A 16 -6.82 4.60 -15.10
N ILE A 17 -6.23 5.35 -14.17
CA ILE A 17 -6.56 6.76 -13.93
C ILE A 17 -5.56 7.68 -14.62
N LYS A 18 -6.06 8.55 -15.50
CA LYS A 18 -5.31 9.69 -16.04
C LYS A 18 -5.41 10.88 -15.09
N TRP A 19 -4.54 10.92 -14.09
CA TRP A 19 -4.50 12.02 -13.13
C TRP A 19 -4.25 13.38 -13.80
N LYS A 20 -5.12 14.36 -13.54
CA LYS A 20 -4.99 15.75 -14.05
C LYS A 20 -3.85 16.52 -13.38
N LYS A 21 -3.52 16.17 -12.15
CA LYS A 21 -2.41 16.71 -11.35
C LYS A 21 -1.81 15.62 -10.49
N LYS A 22 -0.61 15.87 -9.96
CA LYS A 22 0.03 15.00 -8.95
C LYS A 22 -0.15 15.59 -7.56
N TYR A 23 -0.27 14.72 -6.56
CA TYR A 23 -0.52 15.11 -5.18
C TYR A 23 0.74 14.96 -4.32
N ASP A 24 0.94 15.89 -3.38
CA ASP A 24 2.03 15.81 -2.41
C ASP A 24 1.83 14.67 -1.40
N PHE A 25 0.56 14.36 -1.10
CA PHE A 25 0.15 13.34 -0.14
C PHE A 25 -1.04 12.55 -0.68
N ILE A 26 -0.99 11.22 -0.61
CA ILE A 26 -2.11 10.33 -0.89
C ILE A 26 -2.36 9.45 0.32
N ILE A 27 -3.64 9.34 0.71
CA ILE A 27 -4.10 8.44 1.77
C ILE A 27 -4.99 7.39 1.15
N ASP A 28 -4.66 6.14 1.41
CA ASP A 28 -5.52 4.98 1.20
C ASP A 28 -5.89 4.42 2.57
N ALA A 29 -7.02 4.89 3.11
CA ALA A 29 -7.51 4.52 4.44
C ALA A 29 -8.52 3.38 4.38
N GLY A 30 -8.22 2.37 3.56
CA GLY A 30 -9.05 1.19 3.42
C GLY A 30 -9.84 1.14 2.12
N THR A 31 -9.37 1.76 1.04
CA THR A 31 -10.04 1.73 -0.27
C THR A 31 -9.49 0.59 -1.13
N SER A 32 -8.17 0.38 -1.10
CA SER A 32 -7.51 -0.60 -1.98
C SER A 32 -8.01 -2.02 -1.79
N GLU A 33 -8.30 -2.44 -0.55
CA GLU A 33 -8.79 -3.79 -0.25
C GLU A 33 -10.16 -4.09 -0.85
N HIS A 34 -10.94 -3.07 -1.18
CA HIS A 34 -12.26 -3.22 -1.81
C HIS A 34 -12.20 -3.14 -3.35
N CYS A 35 -11.02 -2.90 -3.93
CA CYS A 35 -10.84 -2.94 -5.38
C CYS A 35 -10.26 -4.31 -5.79
N PHE A 36 -10.92 -4.98 -6.74
CA PHE A 36 -10.51 -6.33 -7.15
C PHE A 36 -9.15 -6.33 -7.86
N ASN A 37 -8.92 -5.37 -8.76
CA ASN A 37 -7.65 -5.22 -9.48
C ASN A 37 -6.62 -4.44 -8.65
N LEU A 38 -6.13 -5.06 -7.57
CA LEU A 38 -5.23 -4.42 -6.61
C LEU A 38 -3.93 -3.89 -7.24
N GLY A 39 -3.40 -4.58 -8.25
CA GLY A 39 -2.21 -4.11 -8.98
C GLY A 39 -2.45 -2.76 -9.64
N GLN A 40 -3.58 -2.60 -10.35
CA GLN A 40 -3.93 -1.33 -10.99
C GLN A 40 -4.14 -0.20 -9.97
N VAL A 41 -4.68 -0.51 -8.79
CA VAL A 41 -4.82 0.46 -7.68
C VAL A 41 -3.45 0.96 -7.23
N PHE A 42 -2.50 0.06 -6.98
CA PHE A 42 -1.14 0.40 -6.57
C PHE A 42 -0.44 1.26 -7.64
N ASP A 43 -0.61 0.91 -8.91
CA ASP A 43 -0.11 1.72 -10.04
C ASP A 43 -0.77 3.10 -10.12
N ASN A 44 -2.09 3.18 -9.92
CA ASN A 44 -2.82 4.45 -9.88
C ASN A 44 -2.31 5.35 -8.76
N ILE A 45 -2.15 4.82 -7.55
CA ILE A 45 -1.65 5.56 -6.39
C ILE A 45 -0.22 6.05 -6.64
N ARG A 46 0.67 5.16 -7.08
CA ARG A 46 2.05 5.49 -7.45
C ARG A 46 2.12 6.62 -8.46
N ARG A 47 1.31 6.55 -9.52
CA ARG A 47 1.26 7.59 -10.55
C ARG A 47 0.52 8.83 -10.07
N GLY A 48 -0.31 8.76 -9.03
CA GLY A 48 -1.04 9.93 -8.51
C GLY A 48 -0.15 10.85 -7.69
N VAL A 49 0.85 10.30 -7.01
CA VAL A 49 1.72 11.08 -6.11
C VAL A 49 2.83 11.79 -6.89
N LYS A 50 3.33 12.91 -6.36
CA LYS A 50 4.50 13.61 -6.91
C LYS A 50 5.77 12.78 -6.73
N SER A 51 6.61 12.77 -7.77
CA SER A 51 7.98 12.26 -7.68
C SER A 51 8.84 13.12 -6.73
N ASN A 52 9.95 12.57 -6.23
CA ASN A 52 10.96 13.29 -5.43
C ASN A 52 10.38 14.00 -4.19
N GLY A 53 9.69 13.27 -3.33
CA GLY A 53 9.26 13.75 -2.01
C GLY A 53 7.79 13.51 -1.69
N GLY A 54 6.96 13.16 -2.68
CA GLY A 54 5.57 12.83 -2.43
C GLY A 54 5.40 11.59 -1.53
N ILE A 55 4.36 11.59 -0.71
CA ILE A 55 4.12 10.57 0.31
C ILE A 55 2.81 9.84 0.04
N ILE A 56 2.83 8.53 0.27
CA ILE A 56 1.67 7.66 0.24
C ILE A 56 1.54 6.99 1.61
N MET A 57 0.34 7.02 2.17
CA MET A 57 -0.01 6.32 3.41
C MET A 57 -1.11 5.31 3.13
N HIS A 58 -0.89 4.06 3.54
CA HIS A 58 -1.91 3.01 3.55
C HIS A 58 -2.28 2.65 4.98
N VAL A 59 -3.58 2.54 5.22
CA VAL A 59 -4.17 2.02 6.45
C VAL A 59 -5.25 1.02 6.06
N ASN A 60 -4.96 -0.28 6.18
CA ASN A 60 -5.87 -1.32 5.69
C ASN A 60 -5.67 -2.66 6.44
N PRO A 61 -6.63 -3.58 6.37
CA PRO A 61 -6.56 -4.85 7.07
C PRO A 61 -5.38 -5.74 6.67
N LEU A 62 -4.82 -6.44 7.66
CA LEU A 62 -3.84 -7.51 7.47
C LEU A 62 -4.46 -8.90 7.62
N ASN A 63 -5.51 -9.06 8.44
CA ASN A 63 -6.15 -10.36 8.66
C ASN A 63 -7.65 -10.28 9.02
N TRP A 64 -8.37 -9.26 8.55
CA TRP A 64 -9.81 -9.13 8.81
C TRP A 64 -10.56 -9.94 7.74
N LEU A 65 -11.03 -11.13 8.13
CA LEU A 65 -11.69 -12.06 7.21
C LEU A 65 -13.01 -11.46 6.71
N ASN A 66 -13.23 -11.54 5.39
CA ASN A 66 -14.41 -11.00 4.70
C ASN A 66 -14.67 -9.49 4.87
N HIS A 67 -13.68 -8.71 5.33
CA HIS A 67 -13.82 -7.26 5.38
C HIS A 67 -13.80 -6.62 3.98
N GLY A 68 -12.82 -7.01 3.16
CA GLY A 68 -12.68 -6.63 1.77
C GLY A 68 -12.21 -7.81 0.92
N PHE A 69 -11.96 -7.58 -0.37
CA PHE A 69 -11.42 -8.62 -1.25
C PHE A 69 -10.02 -9.06 -0.82
N TRP A 70 -9.22 -8.13 -0.26
CA TRP A 70 -7.81 -8.36 0.02
C TRP A 70 -7.43 -8.05 1.46
N ASN A 71 -6.74 -8.99 2.10
CA ASN A 71 -5.86 -8.69 3.23
C ASN A 71 -4.46 -8.48 2.66
N ILE A 72 -3.96 -7.25 2.71
CA ILE A 72 -2.72 -6.89 2.01
C ILE A 72 -1.53 -7.12 2.94
N ASN A 73 -0.60 -7.98 2.52
CA ASN A 73 0.57 -8.32 3.31
C ASN A 73 1.68 -7.24 3.18
N PRO A 74 2.47 -6.96 4.24
CA PRO A 74 3.55 -5.96 4.22
C PRO A 74 4.52 -6.13 3.05
N THR A 75 4.85 -7.39 2.70
CA THR A 75 5.74 -7.71 1.59
C THR A 75 5.29 -7.11 0.26
N ALA A 76 4.00 -7.01 -0.01
CA ALA A 76 3.48 -6.40 -1.24
C ALA A 76 3.90 -4.93 -1.37
N TYR A 77 3.80 -4.16 -0.27
CA TYR A 77 4.23 -2.77 -0.22
C TYR A 77 5.73 -2.64 -0.41
N PHE A 78 6.52 -3.41 0.36
CA PHE A 78 7.98 -3.37 0.26
C PHE A 78 8.46 -3.69 -1.15
N ASP A 79 7.96 -4.77 -1.75
CA ASP A 79 8.39 -5.17 -3.09
C ASP A 79 7.94 -4.19 -4.16
N PHE A 80 6.69 -3.71 -4.10
CA PHE A 80 6.16 -2.80 -5.12
C PHE A 80 6.81 -1.42 -5.04
N TYR A 81 6.84 -0.79 -3.86
CA TYR A 81 7.35 0.57 -3.73
C TYR A 81 8.86 0.65 -3.96
N ASN A 82 9.64 -0.28 -3.41
CA ASN A 82 11.09 -0.30 -3.65
C ASN A 82 11.42 -0.51 -5.14
N ALA A 83 10.67 -1.38 -5.84
CA ALA A 83 10.87 -1.59 -7.27
C ALA A 83 10.51 -0.37 -8.12
N ASN A 84 9.76 0.59 -7.57
CA ASN A 84 9.19 1.70 -8.31
C ASN A 84 9.71 3.08 -7.88
N GLY A 85 10.86 3.13 -7.19
CA GLY A 85 11.55 4.39 -6.86
C GLY A 85 11.05 5.07 -5.58
N PHE A 86 10.52 4.28 -4.65
CA PHE A 86 10.06 4.71 -3.33
C PHE A 86 10.84 4.03 -2.22
N GLU A 87 10.86 4.67 -1.07
CA GLU A 87 11.35 4.15 0.20
C GLU A 87 10.18 3.98 1.17
N ILE A 88 10.12 2.84 1.88
CA ILE A 88 9.17 2.66 2.97
C ILE A 88 9.74 3.30 4.24
N ILE A 89 9.17 4.42 4.66
CA ILE A 89 9.63 5.21 5.83
C ILE A 89 8.88 4.87 7.11
N LYS A 90 7.74 4.15 7.02
CA LYS A 90 7.00 3.62 8.17
C LYS A 90 6.32 2.31 7.78
N SER A 91 6.38 1.32 8.66
CA SER A 91 5.79 0.01 8.41
C SER A 91 5.44 -0.66 9.74
N ILE A 92 4.15 -0.66 10.09
CA ILE A 92 3.65 -1.09 11.39
C ILE A 92 2.39 -1.94 11.23
N GLY A 93 2.29 -3.03 11.96
CA GLY A 93 1.02 -3.70 12.27
C GLY A 93 0.45 -3.16 13.57
N MET A 94 -0.86 -2.94 13.64
CA MET A 94 -1.54 -2.53 14.87
C MET A 94 -2.75 -3.43 15.11
N ASN A 95 -2.93 -3.96 16.32
CA ASN A 95 -4.17 -4.66 16.65
C ASN A 95 -5.35 -3.69 16.68
N ARG A 96 -6.57 -4.21 16.51
CA ARG A 96 -7.79 -3.42 16.49
C ARG A 96 -8.27 -2.95 17.88
N ASP A 97 -7.74 -3.54 18.95
CA ASP A 97 -8.12 -3.18 20.32
C ASP A 97 -7.59 -1.79 20.70
N SER A 98 -8.48 -0.79 20.62
CA SER A 98 -8.17 0.60 20.97
C SER A 98 -7.92 0.82 22.47
N SER A 99 -8.35 -0.10 23.34
CA SER A 99 -8.15 0.00 24.79
C SER A 99 -6.74 -0.46 25.21
N ASN A 100 -6.10 -1.33 24.42
CA ASN A 100 -4.75 -1.83 24.65
C ASN A 100 -4.01 -2.00 23.30
N PRO A 101 -3.59 -0.89 22.67
CA PRO A 101 -2.95 -0.94 21.36
C PRO A 101 -1.58 -1.65 21.46
N LYS A 102 -1.37 -2.58 20.55
CA LYS A 102 -0.14 -3.35 20.32
C LYS A 102 0.37 -3.03 18.92
N PHE A 103 1.64 -2.66 18.86
CA PHE A 103 2.31 -2.29 17.62
C PHE A 103 3.38 -3.32 17.27
N PHE A 104 3.41 -3.71 16.00
CA PHE A 104 4.36 -4.67 15.42
C PHE A 104 5.16 -3.97 14.34
N TYR A 105 6.46 -3.75 14.59
CA TYR A 105 7.30 -3.03 13.64
C TYR A 105 7.87 -3.99 12.59
N TYR A 106 7.58 -3.71 11.31
CA TYR A 106 8.19 -4.39 10.18
C TYR A 106 9.54 -3.71 9.87
N SER A 107 10.61 -4.21 10.50
CA SER A 107 11.99 -3.75 10.35
C SER A 107 12.76 -4.57 9.31
N ASP A 108 13.96 -4.14 8.96
CA ASP A 108 14.82 -4.89 8.02
C ASP A 108 15.07 -6.35 8.44
N ASN A 109 15.10 -6.61 9.75
CA ASN A 109 15.32 -7.95 10.31
C ASN A 109 14.11 -8.88 10.19
N ASN A 110 12.91 -8.37 9.89
CA ASN A 110 11.67 -9.16 9.87
C ASN A 110 10.67 -8.82 8.75
N LYS A 111 10.91 -7.81 7.90
CA LYS A 111 9.95 -7.33 6.88
C LYS A 111 9.50 -8.36 5.84
N TYR A 112 10.27 -9.43 5.66
CA TYR A 112 9.92 -10.58 4.79
C TYR A 112 9.74 -11.89 5.55
N ARG A 113 9.84 -11.88 6.89
CA ARG A 113 9.63 -13.09 7.70
C ARG A 113 8.14 -13.33 7.88
N ARG A 114 7.75 -14.60 7.95
CA ARG A 114 6.40 -14.98 8.38
C ARG A 114 6.25 -14.66 9.86
N PHE A 115 5.06 -14.22 10.24
CA PHE A 115 4.67 -13.94 11.62
C PHE A 115 3.26 -14.49 11.84
N ASN A 116 2.96 -14.81 13.11
CA ASN A 116 1.62 -15.14 13.57
C ASN A 116 1.23 -14.09 14.61
N PHE A 117 0.09 -13.45 14.45
CA PHE A 117 -0.45 -12.54 15.47
C PHE A 117 -1.32 -13.32 16.45
N LYS A 118 -1.19 -13.00 17.72
CA LYS A 118 -2.05 -13.50 18.80
C LYS A 118 -3.08 -12.46 19.24
N GLU A 119 -2.99 -11.25 18.70
CA GLU A 119 -3.69 -10.04 19.14
C GLU A 119 -4.99 -9.81 18.35
N GLY A 120 -5.50 -10.87 17.71
CA GLY A 120 -6.72 -10.85 16.92
C GLY A 120 -6.55 -10.16 15.57
N GLU A 121 -7.50 -9.29 15.26
CA GLU A 121 -7.54 -8.49 14.04
C GLU A 121 -6.46 -7.40 14.06
N VAL A 122 -5.65 -7.35 13.00
CA VAL A 122 -4.50 -6.45 12.82
C VAL A 122 -4.68 -5.67 11.52
N LEU A 123 -4.37 -4.37 11.58
CA LEU A 123 -4.26 -3.50 10.41
C LEU A 123 -2.79 -3.19 10.11
N ASN A 124 -2.50 -2.87 8.86
CA ASN A 124 -1.23 -2.28 8.46
C ASN A 124 -1.31 -0.76 8.50
N LEU A 125 -0.23 -0.11 8.92
CA LEU A 125 0.10 1.28 8.65
C LEU A 125 1.42 1.30 7.88
N ILE A 126 1.35 1.64 6.60
CA ILE A 126 2.52 1.70 5.70
C ILE A 126 2.64 3.10 5.16
N VAL A 127 3.84 3.68 5.20
CA VAL A 127 4.12 4.98 4.59
C VAL A 127 5.29 4.83 3.62
N ALA A 128 5.04 5.17 2.35
CA ALA A 128 6.02 5.19 1.28
C ALA A 128 6.33 6.64 0.88
N LYS A 129 7.62 6.94 0.67
CA LYS A 129 8.10 8.23 0.17
C LYS A 129 8.74 8.06 -1.19
N SER A 130 8.34 8.87 -2.16
CA SER A 130 9.02 8.92 -3.45
C SER A 130 10.41 9.53 -3.27
N ILE A 131 11.46 8.82 -3.69
CA ILE A 131 12.87 9.25 -3.52
C ILE A 131 13.57 9.52 -4.86
N SER A 132 12.90 9.26 -5.97
CA SER A 132 13.45 9.40 -7.31
C SER A 132 12.39 9.86 -8.29
N ASN A 133 12.82 10.22 -9.50
CA ASN A 133 11.88 10.49 -10.57
C ASN A 133 11.20 9.17 -10.93
N THR A 134 9.92 9.05 -10.55
CA THR A 134 9.20 7.80 -10.73
C THR A 134 9.01 7.52 -12.22
N SER A 135 9.42 6.33 -12.68
CA SER A 135 9.31 5.93 -14.09
C SER A 135 7.85 6.00 -14.56
N ALA A 136 7.62 6.38 -15.82
CA ALA A 136 6.29 6.30 -16.42
C ALA A 136 5.81 4.83 -16.54
N LYS A 137 6.74 3.90 -16.79
CA LYS A 137 6.46 2.46 -16.82
C LYS A 137 6.54 1.87 -15.42
N THR A 138 5.50 1.14 -15.04
CA THR A 138 5.44 0.45 -13.75
C THR A 138 6.23 -0.85 -13.78
N ILE A 139 6.99 -1.07 -12.72
CA ILE A 139 7.71 -2.31 -12.49
C ILE A 139 6.83 -3.19 -11.60
N TRP A 140 6.34 -4.30 -12.15
CA TRP A 140 5.58 -5.29 -11.39
C TRP A 140 6.57 -6.23 -10.69
N PRO A 141 6.68 -6.19 -9.35
CA PRO A 141 7.74 -6.89 -8.67
C PRO A 141 7.49 -8.40 -8.64
N VAL A 142 8.57 -9.16 -8.82
CA VAL A 142 8.64 -10.52 -8.27
C VAL A 142 8.81 -10.41 -6.76
N GLN A 143 8.03 -11.19 -6.00
CA GLN A 143 8.13 -11.24 -4.55
C GLN A 143 9.58 -11.54 -4.11
N TYR A 144 10.06 -10.84 -3.07
CA TYR A 144 11.44 -10.86 -2.59
C TYR A 144 12.06 -12.27 -2.54
N LYS A 145 11.35 -13.24 -1.94
CA LYS A 145 11.84 -14.62 -1.79
C LYS A 145 12.13 -15.38 -3.09
N TYR A 146 11.60 -14.90 -4.23
CA TYR A 146 11.76 -15.53 -5.54
C TYR A 146 12.69 -14.76 -6.48
N LYS A 147 13.24 -13.61 -6.07
CA LYS A 147 14.08 -12.76 -6.92
C LYS A 147 15.37 -13.44 -7.40
N THR A 148 15.89 -14.42 -6.65
CA THR A 148 17.08 -15.19 -7.05
C THR A 148 16.77 -16.27 -8.09
N ILE A 149 15.50 -16.63 -8.27
CA ILE A 149 15.06 -17.72 -9.15
C ILE A 149 14.45 -17.16 -10.43
N ILE A 150 13.61 -16.12 -10.31
CA ILE A 150 12.90 -15.52 -11.43
C ILE A 150 13.60 -14.24 -11.84
N LYS A 151 14.20 -14.22 -13.04
CA LYS A 151 14.72 -12.99 -13.65
C LYS A 151 13.55 -12.08 -14.01
N GLN A 152 13.53 -10.86 -13.48
CA GLN A 152 12.58 -9.83 -13.91
C GLN A 152 12.86 -9.46 -15.37
N LYS A 153 11.81 -9.40 -16.18
CA LYS A 153 11.87 -8.97 -17.59
C LYS A 153 11.60 -7.47 -17.72
#